data_AF-A0A967VQE3-F1
#
_entry.id   AF-A0A967VQE3-F1
#
_cell.length_a   1.000
_cell.length_b   1.000
_cell.length_c   1.000
_cell.angle_alpha   90.00
_cell.angle_beta   90.00
_cell.angle_gamma   90.00
#
_symmetry.space_group_name_H-M   'P 1'
#
loop_
_entity.id
_entity.type
_entity.pdbx_description
1 polymer ?
#
loop_
_entity_poly.entity_id
_entity_poly.type
_entity_poly.pdbx_seq_one_letter_code
_entity_poly.pdbx_strand_id
1 'polypeptide(L)'
;MADLGAVRRFLGFPLYYKIVAANSVFVALVAVLATWLTLRTAEDADTVLVLSVVGASVLLAVIITATANAILVRLALSPLLPIESTARRVEEGELDARCAVSPLADDNLRRLTDVFNGMLDKLADGRRRQRELAVMVLEGEERERMWLSRELYDETAQVLATTLLHLRAAARSPEPAGSEALEAV
;
A
#
# COMPACT_ATOMS: atom_id res chain seq x y z
N MET A 1 39.34 -4.39 16.36
CA MET A 1 37.99 -3.94 16.76
C MET A 1 37.85 -2.47 16.34
N ALA A 2 37.69 -2.22 15.04
CA ALA A 2 37.63 -0.88 14.48
C ALA A 2 36.21 -0.31 14.58
N ASP A 3 36.13 0.96 14.98
CA ASP A 3 34.97 1.77 15.29
C ASP A 3 33.66 1.48 14.52
N LEU A 4 32.79 0.68 15.13
CA LEU A 4 31.37 0.58 14.77
C LEU A 4 30.60 1.90 15.02
N GLY A 5 31.22 2.87 15.72
CA GLY A 5 30.65 4.20 15.98
C GLY A 5 30.83 5.20 14.82
N ALA A 6 31.95 5.13 14.08
CA ALA A 6 32.21 6.02 12.95
C ALA A 6 31.27 5.73 11.76
N VAL A 7 30.97 4.44 11.55
CA VAL A 7 30.01 3.98 10.54
C VAL A 7 28.62 4.56 10.80
N ARG A 8 28.19 4.58 12.06
CA ARG A 8 26.88 5.09 12.49
C ARG A 8 26.76 6.62 12.42
N ARG A 9 27.87 7.35 12.58
CA ARG A 9 27.90 8.83 12.45
C ARG A 9 27.89 9.28 10.99
N PHE A 10 28.38 8.44 10.08
CA PHE A 10 28.20 8.61 8.64
C PHE A 10 26.75 8.34 8.17
N LEU A 11 25.90 7.67 8.95
CA LEU A 11 24.53 7.30 8.54
C LEU A 11 23.54 8.49 8.47
N GLY A 12 23.90 9.66 8.99
CA GLY A 12 23.10 10.90 8.87
C GLY A 12 23.52 11.81 7.69
N PHE A 13 24.61 11.49 6.99
CA PHE A 13 25.00 12.26 5.81
C PHE A 13 24.12 11.83 4.61
N PRO A 14 23.55 12.79 3.85
CA PRO A 14 22.76 12.48 2.66
C PRO A 14 23.53 11.51 1.77
N LEU A 15 22.87 10.47 1.29
CA LEU A 15 23.47 9.42 0.48
C LEU A 15 24.26 10.00 -0.71
N TYR A 16 23.76 11.11 -1.24
CA TYR A 16 24.40 11.97 -2.24
C TYR A 16 25.86 12.32 -1.93
N TYR A 17 26.19 12.77 -0.71
CA TYR A 17 27.56 13.21 -0.39
C TYR A 17 28.55 12.05 -0.27
N LYS A 18 28.10 10.90 0.24
CA LYS A 18 28.93 9.67 0.24
C LYS A 18 29.24 9.23 -1.18
N ILE A 19 28.22 9.29 -2.04
CA ILE A 19 28.28 8.94 -3.45
C ILE A 19 29.27 9.86 -4.19
N VAL A 20 29.11 11.18 -4.03
CA VAL A 20 29.96 12.16 -4.69
C VAL A 20 31.40 12.03 -4.19
N ALA A 21 31.62 11.92 -2.88
CA ALA A 21 32.97 11.75 -2.33
C ALA A 21 33.65 10.47 -2.83
N ALA A 22 32.95 9.33 -2.83
CA ALA A 22 33.48 8.07 -3.36
C ALA A 22 33.82 8.18 -4.85
N ASN A 23 32.94 8.77 -5.65
CA ASN A 23 33.18 8.99 -7.08
C ASN A 23 34.33 9.96 -7.34
N SER A 24 34.43 11.06 -6.60
CA SER A 24 35.51 12.03 -6.75
C SER A 24 36.87 11.41 -6.41
N VAL A 25 36.95 10.60 -5.34
CA VAL A 25 38.19 9.88 -4.99
C VAL A 25 38.55 8.87 -6.07
N PHE A 26 37.56 8.12 -6.57
CA PHE A 26 37.78 7.12 -7.60
C PHE A 26 38.24 7.71 -8.93
N VAL A 27 37.57 8.77 -9.40
CA VAL A 27 37.94 9.51 -10.61
C VAL A 27 39.34 10.10 -10.47
N ALA A 28 39.68 10.68 -9.31
CA ALA A 28 41.02 11.19 -9.07
C ALA A 28 42.09 10.09 -9.14
N LEU A 29 41.83 8.92 -8.56
CA LEU A 29 42.75 7.78 -8.55
C LEU A 29 42.97 7.24 -9.97
N VAL A 30 41.90 7.08 -10.74
CA VAL A 30 41.96 6.67 -12.15
C VAL A 30 42.71 7.69 -13.01
N ALA A 31 42.45 8.98 -12.81
CA ALA A 31 43.14 10.05 -13.54
C ALA A 31 44.66 10.06 -13.23
N VAL A 32 45.04 9.98 -11.96
CA VAL A 32 46.44 9.90 -11.53
C VAL A 32 47.13 8.67 -12.13
N LEU A 33 46.47 7.51 -12.09
CA LEU A 33 47.01 6.28 -12.65
C LEU A 33 47.19 6.38 -14.17
N ALA A 34 46.22 6.93 -14.89
CA ALA A 34 46.29 7.13 -16.34
C ALA A 34 47.40 8.10 -16.73
N THR A 35 47.52 9.24 -16.04
CA THR A 35 48.60 10.21 -16.25
C THR A 35 49.96 9.60 -15.94
N TRP A 36 50.10 8.87 -14.83
CA TRP A 36 51.34 8.20 -14.45
C TRP A 36 51.76 7.15 -15.47
N LEU A 37 50.82 6.34 -15.96
CA LEU A 37 51.07 5.35 -17.00
C LEU A 37 51.55 6.03 -18.29
N THR A 38 50.87 7.11 -18.70
CA THR A 38 51.18 7.87 -19.93
C THR A 38 52.59 8.45 -19.90
N LEU A 39 53.00 9.03 -18.77
CA LEU A 39 54.34 9.61 -18.62
C LEU A 39 55.43 8.53 -18.67
N ARG A 40 55.18 7.35 -18.08
CA ARG A 40 56.12 6.21 -18.10
C ARG A 40 56.33 5.60 -19.49
N THR A 41 55.30 5.58 -20.35
CA THR A 41 55.44 5.07 -21.72
C THR A 41 56.01 6.09 -22.69
N ALA A 42 55.89 7.39 -22.41
CA ALA A 42 56.31 8.45 -23.33
C ALA A 42 57.83 8.67 -23.40
N GLU A 43 58.61 8.18 -22.42
CA GLU A 43 60.05 8.46 -22.34
C GLU A 43 60.91 7.72 -23.38
N ASP A 44 60.48 6.54 -23.89
CA ASP A 44 61.31 5.69 -24.78
C ASP A 44 60.54 4.91 -25.86
N ALA A 45 59.24 5.18 -26.10
CA ALA A 45 58.39 4.34 -26.97
C ALA A 45 57.95 5.00 -28.29
N ASP A 46 57.74 4.16 -29.32
CA ASP A 46 57.17 4.54 -30.62
C ASP A 46 55.82 5.25 -30.48
N THR A 47 55.58 6.32 -31.24
CA THR A 47 54.36 7.15 -31.19
C THR A 47 53.08 6.32 -31.35
N VAL A 48 53.09 5.27 -32.16
CA VAL A 48 51.93 4.36 -32.36
C VAL A 48 51.65 3.54 -31.10
N LEU A 49 52.70 3.10 -30.40
CA LEU A 49 52.61 2.34 -29.16
C LEU A 49 52.08 3.22 -28.03
N VAL A 50 52.57 4.47 -27.92
CA VAL A 50 52.05 5.47 -26.98
C VAL A 50 50.57 5.75 -27.23
N LEU A 51 50.15 5.97 -28.49
CA LEU A 51 48.76 6.26 -28.83
C LEU A 51 47.82 5.08 -28.48
N SER A 52 48.24 3.84 -28.74
CA SER A 52 47.44 2.65 -28.42
C SER A 52 47.32 2.41 -26.90
N VAL A 53 48.40 2.62 -26.14
CA VAL A 53 48.39 2.50 -24.67
C VAL A 53 47.54 3.60 -24.03
N VAL A 54 47.66 4.85 -24.51
CA VAL A 54 46.82 5.96 -24.04
C VAL A 54 45.35 5.67 -24.36
N GLY A 55 45.04 5.28 -25.59
CA GLY A 55 43.68 4.92 -25.99
C GLY A 55 43.09 3.79 -25.13
N ALA A 56 43.85 2.73 -24.88
CA ALA A 56 43.43 1.63 -24.02
C ALA A 56 43.22 2.07 -22.56
N SER A 57 44.10 2.92 -22.03
CA SER A 57 43.99 3.44 -20.66
C SER A 57 42.77 4.34 -20.45
N VAL A 58 42.44 5.20 -21.43
CA VAL A 58 41.25 6.04 -21.42
C VAL A 58 39.99 5.17 -21.50
N LEU A 59 39.98 4.18 -22.39
CA LEU A 59 38.83 3.29 -22.56
C LEU A 59 38.59 2.47 -21.29
N LEU A 60 39.66 1.98 -20.65
CA LEU A 60 39.58 1.31 -19.35
C LEU A 60 39.05 2.25 -18.27
N ALA A 61 39.56 3.48 -18.18
CA ALA A 61 39.09 4.49 -17.23
C ALA A 61 37.60 4.81 -17.39
N VAL A 62 37.11 4.90 -18.64
CA VAL A 62 35.69 5.12 -18.94
C VAL A 62 34.84 3.93 -18.49
N ILE A 63 35.24 2.70 -18.80
CA ILE A 63 34.50 1.49 -18.39
C ILE A 63 34.42 1.41 -16.86
N ILE A 64 35.55 1.64 -16.19
CA ILE A 64 35.68 1.62 -14.74
C ILE A 64 34.76 2.68 -14.11
N THR A 65 34.77 3.91 -14.63
CA THR A 65 33.90 5.01 -14.17
C THR A 65 32.42 4.73 -14.42
N ALA A 66 32.07 4.25 -15.61
CA ALA A 66 30.69 3.90 -15.96
C ALA A 66 30.14 2.76 -15.07
N THR A 67 30.95 1.74 -14.83
CA THR A 67 30.57 0.61 -13.96
C THR A 67 30.36 1.05 -12.51
N ALA A 68 31.30 1.85 -11.98
CA ALA A 68 31.16 2.40 -10.63
C ALA A 68 29.89 3.26 -10.50
N ASN A 69 29.63 4.13 -11.47
CA ASN A 69 28.43 4.96 -11.49
C ASN A 69 27.14 4.12 -11.56
N ALA A 70 27.12 3.06 -12.38
CA ALA A 70 25.96 2.18 -12.49
C ALA A 70 25.66 1.44 -11.17
N ILE A 71 26.69 0.88 -10.52
CA ILE A 71 26.56 0.24 -9.20
C ILE A 71 26.00 1.23 -8.18
N LEU A 72 26.50 2.45 -8.23
CA LEU A 72 26.18 3.50 -7.28
C LEU A 72 24.73 4.00 -7.43
N VAL A 73 24.26 4.20 -8.67
CA VAL A 73 22.84 4.50 -8.94
C VAL A 73 21.95 3.37 -8.43
N ARG A 74 22.37 2.12 -8.66
CA ARG A 74 21.63 0.95 -8.19
C ARG A 74 21.54 0.90 -6.68
N LEU A 75 22.62 1.26 -5.98
CA LEU A 75 22.65 1.35 -4.52
C LEU A 75 21.79 2.52 -4.00
N ALA A 76 21.74 3.64 -4.72
CA ALA A 76 20.92 4.80 -4.40
C ALA A 76 19.41 4.54 -4.55
N LEU A 77 19.02 3.73 -5.53
CA LEU A 77 17.62 3.36 -5.78
C LEU A 77 17.18 2.11 -5.01
N SER A 78 18.12 1.29 -4.53
CA SER A 78 17.85 0.09 -3.75
C SER A 78 16.86 0.29 -2.59
N PRO A 79 16.95 1.36 -1.77
CA PRO A 79 16.04 1.52 -0.65
C PRO A 79 14.63 1.99 -1.04
N LEU A 80 14.33 2.20 -2.33
CA LEU A 80 12.96 2.40 -2.83
C LEU A 80 12.21 1.07 -3.06
N LEU A 81 12.93 -0.02 -3.30
CA LEU A 81 12.34 -1.35 -3.56
C LEU A 81 11.44 -1.84 -2.40
N PRO A 82 11.80 -1.65 -1.11
CA PRO A 82 10.91 -1.99 0.01
C PRO A 82 9.60 -1.21 0.00
N ILE A 83 9.62 0.06 -0.43
CA ILE A 83 8.42 0.91 -0.49
C ILE A 83 7.49 0.41 -1.61
N GLU A 84 8.04 0.17 -2.80
CA GLU A 84 7.29 -0.36 -3.94
C GLU A 84 6.66 -1.73 -3.64
N SER A 85 7.46 -2.65 -3.09
CA SER A 85 6.96 -3.98 -2.71
C SER A 85 5.88 -3.93 -1.63
N THR A 86 6.01 -3.03 -0.64
CA THR A 86 4.97 -2.84 0.37
C THR A 86 3.71 -2.26 -0.24
N ALA A 87 3.83 -1.27 -1.14
CA ALA A 87 2.69 -0.68 -1.83
C ALA A 87 1.90 -1.72 -2.64
N ARG A 88 2.61 -2.59 -3.39
CA ARG A 88 1.97 -3.67 -4.15
C ARG A 88 1.25 -4.68 -3.26
N ARG A 89 1.83 -5.06 -2.12
CA ARG A 89 1.16 -5.95 -1.15
C ARG A 89 -0.12 -5.34 -0.57
N VAL A 90 -0.10 -4.03 -0.29
CA VAL A 90 -1.29 -3.30 0.19
C VAL A 90 -2.36 -3.24 -0.90
N GLU A 91 -1.97 -3.04 -2.18
CA GLU A 91 -2.87 -3.09 -3.34
C GLU A 91 -3.53 -4.47 -3.49
N GLU A 92 -2.79 -5.54 -3.23
CA GLU A 92 -3.27 -6.93 -3.22
C GLU A 92 -4.19 -7.25 -2.01
N GLY A 93 -4.34 -6.32 -1.07
CA GLY A 93 -5.28 -6.41 0.06
C GLY A 93 -4.63 -6.66 1.42
N GLU A 94 -3.30 -6.76 1.50
CA GLU A 94 -2.57 -6.89 2.76
C GLU A 94 -2.40 -5.54 3.46
N LEU A 95 -3.49 -5.01 4.03
CA LEU A 95 -3.52 -3.68 4.65
C LEU A 95 -2.64 -3.54 5.91
N ASP A 96 -2.21 -4.65 6.52
CA ASP A 96 -1.32 -4.67 7.68
C ASP A 96 0.17 -4.70 7.27
N ALA A 97 0.50 -4.76 5.97
CA ALA A 97 1.88 -4.70 5.50
C ALA A 97 2.52 -3.34 5.83
N ARG A 98 3.75 -3.36 6.34
CA ARG A 98 4.52 -2.14 6.65
C ARG A 98 5.90 -2.21 6.02
N CYS A 99 6.38 -1.05 5.58
CA CYS A 99 7.69 -0.95 4.96
C CYS A 99 8.76 -0.92 6.06
N ALA A 100 9.73 -1.83 5.96
CA ALA A 100 10.90 -1.81 6.82
C ALA A 100 11.85 -0.69 6.40
N VAL A 101 12.45 -0.01 7.38
CA VAL A 101 13.48 1.00 7.12
C VAL A 101 14.74 0.30 6.64
N SER A 102 15.17 0.62 5.41
CA SER A 102 16.43 0.07 4.87
C SER A 102 17.63 0.57 5.68
N PRO A 103 18.64 -0.29 5.97
CA PRO A 103 19.86 0.14 6.66
C PRO A 103 20.67 1.18 5.88
N LEU A 104 20.44 1.28 4.56
CA LEU A 104 21.06 2.26 3.67
C LEU A 104 20.23 3.55 3.52
N ALA A 105 19.05 3.63 4.14
CA ALA A 105 18.21 4.82 4.09
C ALA A 105 18.89 6.00 4.79
N ASP A 106 18.84 7.17 4.16
CA ASP A 106 19.18 8.43 4.80
C ASP A 106 17.97 8.99 5.58
N ASP A 107 18.15 10.09 6.29
CA ASP A 107 17.10 10.64 7.15
C ASP A 107 15.87 11.14 6.37
N ASN A 108 16.07 11.60 5.12
CA ASN A 108 14.97 11.97 4.25
C ASN A 108 14.14 10.75 3.85
N LEU A 109 14.82 9.65 3.50
CA LEU A 109 14.14 8.41 3.13
C LEU A 109 13.49 7.72 4.33
N ARG A 110 14.11 7.79 5.52
CA ARG A 110 13.47 7.37 6.78
C ARG A 110 12.16 8.14 7.00
N ARG A 111 12.21 9.47 6.90
CA ARG A 111 11.01 10.32 7.02
C ARG A 111 9.95 9.96 5.98
N LEU A 112 10.36 9.64 4.74
CA LEU A 112 9.43 9.18 3.71
C LEU A 112 8.79 7.84 4.10
N THR A 113 9.57 6.88 4.59
CA THR A 113 9.06 5.60 5.10
C THR A 113 8.09 5.79 6.25
N ASP A 114 8.37 6.70 7.18
CA ASP A 114 7.50 7.00 8.32
C ASP A 114 6.17 7.62 7.86
N VAL A 115 6.22 8.60 6.95
CA VAL A 115 5.01 9.20 6.36
C VAL A 115 4.21 8.17 5.58
N PHE A 116 4.88 7.32 4.80
CA PHE A 116 4.24 6.24 4.05
C PHE A 116 3.53 5.24 4.97
N ASN A 117 4.21 4.74 6.01
CA ASN A 117 3.60 3.85 6.99
C ASN A 117 2.43 4.52 7.73
N GLY A 118 2.56 5.80 8.09
CA GLY A 118 1.47 6.56 8.71
C GLY A 118 0.25 6.74 7.80
N MET A 119 0.43 6.78 6.47
CA MET A 119 -0.70 6.74 5.52
C MET A 119 -1.35 5.34 5.48
N LEU A 120 -0.54 4.27 5.51
CA LEU A 120 -1.04 2.90 5.56
C LEU A 120 -1.85 2.60 6.83
N ASP A 121 -1.42 3.14 7.98
CA ASP A 121 -2.16 3.04 9.23
C ASP A 121 -3.55 3.67 9.12
N LYS A 122 -3.63 4.89 8.57
CA LYS A 122 -4.92 5.58 8.35
C LYS A 122 -5.83 4.80 7.40
N LEU A 123 -5.26 4.19 6.36
CA LEU A 123 -6.01 3.36 5.41
C LEU A 123 -6.56 2.10 6.09
N ALA A 124 -5.73 1.41 6.88
CA ALA A 124 -6.14 0.22 7.63
C ALA A 124 -7.25 0.55 8.63
N ASP A 125 -7.12 1.65 9.38
CA ASP A 125 -8.14 2.11 10.33
C ASP A 125 -9.43 2.55 9.65
N GLY A 126 -9.33 3.21 8.49
CA GLY A 126 -10.48 3.57 7.67
C GLY A 126 -11.25 2.33 7.22
N ARG A 127 -10.54 1.28 6.76
CA ARG A 127 -11.15 0.03 6.33
C ARG A 127 -11.77 -0.77 7.47
N ARG A 128 -11.15 -0.78 8.65
CA ARG A 128 -11.73 -1.41 9.85
C ARG A 128 -13.04 -0.73 10.25
N ARG A 129 -13.05 0.60 10.36
CA ARG A 129 -14.27 1.37 10.67
C ARG A 129 -15.38 1.17 9.64
N GLN A 130 -15.04 1.13 8.34
CA GLN A 130 -16.03 0.87 7.30
C GLN A 130 -16.67 -0.52 7.44
N ARG A 131 -15.88 -1.54 7.79
CA ARG A 131 -16.41 -2.90 8.05
C ARG A 131 -17.32 -2.91 9.27
N GLU A 132 -16.93 -2.27 10.36
CA GLU A 132 -17.75 -2.18 11.58
C GLU A 132 -19.09 -1.48 11.31
N LEU A 133 -19.07 -0.36 10.59
CA LEU A 133 -20.28 0.35 10.17
C LEU A 133 -21.18 -0.53 9.29
N ALA A 134 -20.60 -1.26 8.33
CA ALA A 134 -21.37 -2.16 7.49
C ALA A 134 -22.05 -3.26 8.30
N VAL A 135 -21.35 -3.86 9.28
CA VAL A 135 -21.95 -4.85 10.19
C VAL A 135 -23.10 -4.23 10.99
N MET A 136 -22.90 -3.06 11.60
CA MET A 136 -23.96 -2.41 12.38
C MET A 136 -25.19 -2.06 11.54
N VAL A 137 -25.01 -1.62 10.30
CA VAL A 137 -26.11 -1.32 9.37
C VAL A 137 -26.86 -2.60 9.01
N LEU A 138 -26.15 -3.67 8.65
CA LEU A 138 -26.77 -4.95 8.32
C LEU A 138 -27.55 -5.54 9.50
N GLU A 139 -26.99 -5.47 10.71
CA GLU A 139 -27.68 -5.89 11.93
C GLU A 139 -28.90 -5.01 12.26
N GLY A 140 -28.86 -3.74 11.88
CA GLY A 140 -30.01 -2.83 11.95
C GLY A 140 -31.12 -3.25 11.00
N GLU A 141 -30.78 -3.44 9.72
CA GLU A 141 -31.74 -3.85 8.69
C GLU A 141 -32.38 -5.20 8.98
N GLU A 142 -31.59 -6.18 9.42
CA GLU A 142 -32.14 -7.53 9.71
C GLU A 142 -33.07 -7.51 10.93
N ARG A 143 -32.77 -6.69 11.94
CA ARG A 143 -33.68 -6.48 13.08
C ARG A 143 -35.00 -5.86 12.64
N GLU A 144 -34.94 -4.84 11.79
CA GLU A 144 -36.12 -4.18 11.26
C GLU A 144 -36.96 -5.15 10.42
N ARG A 145 -36.31 -5.93 9.55
CA ARG A 145 -36.97 -6.94 8.73
C ARG A 145 -37.65 -8.02 9.58
N MET A 146 -37.01 -8.47 10.65
CA MET A 146 -37.58 -9.46 11.57
C MET A 146 -38.78 -8.88 12.32
N TRP A 147 -38.68 -7.62 12.75
CA TRP A 147 -39.77 -6.91 13.42
C TRP A 147 -40.96 -6.72 12.47
N LEU A 148 -40.73 -6.23 11.25
CA LEU A 148 -41.77 -6.02 10.25
C LEU A 148 -42.48 -7.34 9.89
N SER A 149 -41.74 -8.44 9.73
CA SER A 149 -42.35 -9.74 9.44
C SER A 149 -43.26 -10.23 10.58
N ARG A 150 -42.89 -9.92 11.83
CA ARG A 150 -43.69 -10.29 13.00
C ARG A 150 -44.97 -9.47 13.04
N GLU A 151 -44.85 -8.16 12.89
CA GLU A 151 -45.98 -7.22 12.93
C GLU A 151 -46.99 -7.53 11.82
N LEU A 152 -46.52 -7.73 10.59
CA LEU A 152 -47.38 -8.10 9.46
C LEU A 152 -48.11 -9.43 9.69
N TYR A 153 -47.45 -10.40 10.32
CA TYR A 153 -48.07 -11.68 10.64
C TYR A 153 -49.17 -11.54 11.70
N ASP A 154 -48.89 -10.78 12.76
CA ASP A 154 -49.84 -10.58 13.85
C ASP A 154 -51.07 -9.78 13.38
N GLU A 155 -50.87 -8.72 12.57
CA GLU A 155 -51.96 -7.92 11.99
C GLU A 155 -52.84 -8.76 11.05
N THR A 156 -52.23 -9.57 10.17
CA THR A 156 -52.99 -10.43 9.25
C THR A 156 -53.77 -11.53 9.97
N ALA A 157 -53.19 -12.15 11.01
CA ALA A 157 -53.89 -13.13 11.83
C ALA A 157 -55.12 -12.51 12.53
N GLN A 158 -54.98 -11.27 13.02
CA GLN A 158 -56.06 -10.56 13.71
C GLN A 158 -57.18 -10.12 12.76
N VAL A 159 -56.86 -9.63 11.56
CA VAL A 159 -57.86 -9.31 10.53
C VAL A 159 -58.63 -10.57 10.11
N LEU A 160 -57.94 -11.69 9.95
CA LEU A 160 -58.59 -12.96 9.60
C LEU A 160 -59.51 -13.44 10.74
N ALA A 161 -59.05 -13.37 11.99
CA ALA A 161 -59.84 -13.75 13.16
C ALA A 161 -61.11 -12.90 13.31
N THR A 162 -61.01 -11.58 13.13
CA THR A 162 -62.17 -10.67 13.20
C THR A 162 -63.15 -10.94 12.06
N THR A 163 -62.66 -11.18 10.84
CA THR A 163 -63.50 -11.53 9.69
C THR A 163 -64.25 -12.84 9.90
N LEU A 164 -63.59 -13.87 10.44
CA LEU A 164 -64.23 -15.15 10.78
C LEU A 164 -65.30 -15.00 11.86
N LEU A 165 -65.05 -14.15 12.87
CA LEU A 165 -66.05 -13.86 13.91
C LEU A 165 -67.28 -13.16 13.33
N HIS A 166 -67.09 -12.17 12.44
CA HIS A 166 -68.20 -11.49 11.75
C HIS A 166 -69.01 -12.46 10.87
N LEU A 167 -68.35 -13.33 10.10
CA LEU A 167 -69.03 -14.36 9.31
C LEU A 167 -69.82 -15.34 10.18
N ARG A 168 -69.25 -15.76 11.31
CA ARG A 168 -69.93 -16.68 12.25
C ARG A 168 -71.11 -16.01 12.95
N ALA A 169 -71.04 -14.71 13.24
CA ALA A 169 -72.15 -13.94 13.77
C ALA A 169 -73.29 -13.82 12.74
N ALA A 170 -72.96 -13.52 11.48
CA ALA A 170 -73.93 -13.48 10.38
C ALA A 170 -74.56 -14.86 10.09
N ALA A 171 -73.81 -15.95 10.22
CA ALA A 171 -74.37 -17.30 10.08
C ALA A 171 -75.27 -17.73 11.26
N ARG A 172 -75.16 -17.05 12.42
CA ARG A 172 -75.95 -17.33 13.63
C ARG A 172 -77.15 -16.41 13.82
N SER A 173 -77.33 -15.38 12.98
CA SER A 173 -78.57 -14.62 13.00
C SER A 173 -79.73 -15.53 12.56
N PRO A 174 -80.77 -15.74 13.39
CA PRO A 174 -81.96 -16.47 12.99
C PRO A 174 -82.62 -15.74 11.81
N GLU A 175 -83.20 -16.49 10.87
CA GLU A 175 -84.10 -15.92 9.88
C GLU A 175 -85.09 -14.97 10.57
N PRO A 176 -85.38 -13.79 10.03
CA PRO A 176 -86.53 -13.03 10.48
C PRO A 176 -87.77 -13.87 10.16
N ALA A 177 -88.26 -14.58 11.19
CA ALA A 177 -89.61 -15.09 11.24
C ALA A 177 -90.54 -13.89 11.00
N GLY A 178 -91.01 -13.79 9.77
CA GLY A 178 -91.86 -12.72 9.28
C GLY A 178 -92.72 -13.18 8.11
N SER A 179 -93.08 -14.47 8.10
CA SER A 179 -94.14 -15.03 7.26
C SER A 179 -95.50 -15.01 7.99
N GLU A 180 -95.77 -13.99 8.82
CA GLU A 180 -97.04 -13.81 9.54
C GLU A 180 -97.69 -12.44 9.31
N ALA A 181 -97.48 -11.82 8.15
CA ALA A 181 -98.19 -10.58 7.77
C ALA A 181 -98.86 -10.67 6.38
N LEU A 182 -99.34 -11.86 6.00
CA LEU A 182 -100.16 -12.07 4.79
C LEU A 182 -101.55 -12.64 5.07
N GLU A 183 -102.01 -12.59 6.32
CA GLU A 183 -103.35 -13.06 6.71
C GLU A 183 -104.11 -12.05 7.58
N ALA A 184 -104.12 -10.76 7.17
CA ALA A 184 -105.05 -9.77 7.74
C ALA A 184 -105.15 -8.48 6.89
N VAL A 185 -105.52 -8.57 5.60
CA VAL A 185 -106.25 -7.54 4.83
C VAL A 185 -107.03 -8.25 3.73
#